data_AF-A0A5E4C902-F1
#
_entry.id   AF-A0A5E4C902-F1
#
_cell.length_a   1.000
_cell.length_b   1.000
_cell.length_c   1.000
_cell.angle_alpha   90.00
_cell.angle_beta   90.00
_cell.angle_gamma   90.00
#
_symmetry.space_group_name_H-M   'P 1'
#
loop_
_entity.id
_entity.type
_entity.pdbx_description
1 polymer ?
#
loop_
_entity_poly.entity_id
_entity_poly.type
_entity_poly.pdbx_seq_one_letter_code
_entity_poly.pdbx_strand_id
1 'polypeptide(L)'
;MYSCEKCKKLRNGVKFCKVQKFPEILCIHLKRFRHELMFSTKISTHVSFPLEGLDLQPFLAKDSPTQIVTYDLLSVICHHGTASSGHYIAYCRNNLNNLWYEFDDQSVTEVSESTVQNAEAYVLFSRKSSEEAQKERRRISNLLNIMEPSLLQFYISRQWLNKFKTFAEPGPISNNDFLCIHGGVPPRKASYIEDLVLMLPQNIWDNLYSRYGGGPAVNHLYICHTCQIEAEKIEKRRKTELEIFIRLNRAFQEEDSPATFYCISMQWFREWESFVKGKDGDPPGPIDNTKIAVTKCGNVMLRQGADSGQISEETWNFLQSIYGGGPEVILRPPVVHVDPDILQAEEKIEVETRSL
;
A
#
# COMPACT_ATOMS: atom_id res chain seq x y z
N MET A 1 -15.53 30.64 13.88
CA MET A 1 -16.20 30.61 15.20
C MET A 1 -16.36 29.17 15.63
N TYR A 2 -16.24 28.88 16.91
CA TYR A 2 -16.41 27.54 17.49
C TYR A 2 -17.79 27.40 18.12
N SER A 3 -18.42 26.24 17.97
CA SER A 3 -19.64 25.91 18.72
C SER A 3 -19.25 25.63 20.18
N CYS A 4 -19.72 26.47 21.10
CA CYS A 4 -19.44 26.29 22.52
C CYS A 4 -20.58 25.52 23.19
N GLU A 5 -20.29 24.32 23.69
CA GLU A 5 -21.29 23.45 24.34
C GLU A 5 -21.95 24.08 25.57
N LYS A 6 -21.21 24.93 26.30
CA LYS A 6 -21.72 25.67 27.47
C LYS A 6 -22.60 26.86 27.07
N CYS A 7 -22.22 27.60 26.03
CA CYS A 7 -22.97 28.78 25.58
C CYS A 7 -24.12 28.45 24.63
N LYS A 8 -24.15 27.24 24.07
CA LYS A 8 -25.09 26.78 23.01
C LYS A 8 -25.16 27.71 21.79
N LYS A 9 -24.03 28.34 21.45
CA LYS A 9 -23.90 29.25 20.29
C LYS A 9 -22.46 29.38 19.81
N LEU A 10 -22.29 29.95 18.62
CA LEU A 10 -21.00 30.24 18.03
C LEU A 10 -20.26 31.34 18.80
N ARG A 11 -18.99 31.10 19.10
CA ARG A 11 -18.09 31.99 19.84
C ARG A 11 -16.73 32.09 19.18
N ASN A 12 -16.08 33.23 19.39
CA ASN A 12 -14.65 33.34 19.14
C ASN A 12 -13.93 32.58 20.25
N GLY A 13 -13.06 31.67 19.87
CA GLY A 13 -12.27 30.85 20.79
C GLY A 13 -10.79 31.09 20.53
N VAL A 14 -9.99 30.98 21.58
CA VAL A 14 -8.54 30.93 21.46
C VAL A 14 -8.13 29.46 21.33
N LYS A 15 -7.39 29.13 20.27
CA LYS A 15 -6.89 27.76 20.04
C LYS A 15 -5.39 27.72 20.31
N PHE A 16 -4.98 26.78 21.16
CA PHE A 16 -3.58 26.41 21.34
C PHE A 16 -3.41 24.93 21.00
N CYS A 17 -2.24 24.56 20.52
CA CYS A 17 -1.88 23.18 20.21
C CYS A 17 -0.60 22.81 20.96
N LYS A 18 -0.57 21.60 21.52
CA LYS A 18 0.61 20.95 22.11
C LYS A 18 0.74 19.56 21.50
N VAL A 19 1.96 19.03 21.46
CA VAL A 19 2.23 17.70 20.90
C VAL A 19 2.08 16.66 22.00
N GLN A 20 1.25 15.64 21.76
CA GLN A 20 1.03 14.54 22.70
C GLN A 20 2.13 13.48 22.63
N LYS A 21 2.68 13.20 21.43
CA LYS A 21 3.78 12.27 21.23
C LYS A 21 4.59 12.70 20.03
N PHE A 22 5.91 12.74 20.16
CA PHE A 22 6.79 13.00 19.02
C PHE A 22 7.19 11.70 18.30
N PRO A 23 7.26 11.70 16.96
CA PRO A 23 7.64 10.54 16.14
C PRO A 23 9.16 10.30 16.15
N GLU A 24 9.61 9.10 15.85
CA GLU A 24 11.05 8.79 15.73
C GLU A 24 11.75 9.69 14.70
N ILE A 25 11.11 9.90 13.54
CA ILE A 25 11.54 10.86 12.53
C ILE A 25 10.53 12.01 12.51
N LEU A 26 10.98 13.19 12.90
CA LEU A 26 10.20 14.42 12.87
C LEU A 26 10.40 15.12 11.53
N CYS A 27 9.29 15.37 10.83
CA CYS A 27 9.24 16.19 9.63
C CYS A 27 8.70 17.58 10.00
N ILE A 28 9.51 18.62 9.80
CA ILE A 28 9.15 20.01 10.07
C ILE A 28 9.05 20.73 8.73
N HIS A 29 7.83 21.08 8.32
CA HIS A 29 7.58 21.89 7.13
C HIS A 29 7.42 23.37 7.51
N LEU A 30 8.28 24.22 6.95
CA LEU A 30 8.17 25.66 7.05
C LEU A 30 7.22 26.19 5.98
N LYS A 31 6.05 26.69 6.41
CA LYS A 31 5.01 27.23 5.52
C LYS A 31 5.46 28.54 4.85
N ARG A 32 6.30 28.43 3.81
CA ARG A 32 6.88 29.57 3.10
C ARG A 32 5.98 30.15 2.01
N PHE A 33 5.07 29.36 1.45
CA PHE A 33 4.23 29.80 0.35
C PHE A 33 2.89 30.33 0.84
N ARG A 34 2.52 31.51 0.34
CA ARG A 34 1.18 32.09 0.52
C ARG A 34 0.54 32.27 -0.85
N HIS A 35 -0.67 31.75 -0.98
CA HIS A 35 -1.46 31.88 -2.19
C HIS A 35 -2.67 32.76 -1.88
N GLU A 36 -2.74 33.89 -2.56
CA GLU A 36 -3.88 34.80 -2.55
C GLU A 36 -4.57 34.75 -3.92
N LEU A 37 -5.77 35.33 -4.03
CA LEU A 37 -6.59 35.25 -5.25
C LEU A 37 -5.86 35.70 -6.53
N MET A 38 -4.98 36.69 -6.41
CA MET A 38 -4.33 37.34 -7.57
C MET A 38 -2.83 37.06 -7.68
N PHE A 39 -2.18 36.58 -6.62
CA PHE A 39 -0.74 36.36 -6.62
C PHE A 39 -0.32 35.30 -5.60
N SER A 40 0.86 34.73 -5.82
CA SER A 40 1.51 33.81 -4.89
C SER A 40 2.85 34.40 -4.48
N THR A 41 3.17 34.34 -3.18
CA THR A 41 4.43 34.85 -2.64
C THR A 41 5.17 33.79 -1.83
N LYS A 42 6.49 33.90 -1.79
CA LYS A 42 7.38 33.07 -0.97
C LYS A 42 7.97 33.93 0.15
N ILE A 43 7.92 33.42 1.37
CA ILE A 43 8.59 33.99 2.54
C ILE A 43 10.04 33.49 2.56
N SER A 44 10.97 34.40 2.26
CA SER A 44 12.41 34.13 2.24
C SER A 44 13.12 34.39 3.58
N THR A 45 12.36 34.68 4.65
CA THR A 45 12.93 34.91 5.98
C THR A 45 13.79 33.71 6.42
N HIS A 46 15.03 33.99 6.82
CA HIS A 46 15.92 32.97 7.36
C HIS A 46 15.35 32.44 8.68
N VAL A 47 15.35 31.11 8.81
CA VAL A 47 14.93 30.41 10.03
C VAL A 47 16.14 29.62 10.50
N SER A 48 16.65 29.96 11.67
CA SER A 48 17.76 29.22 12.28
C SER A 48 17.27 27.89 12.83
N PHE A 49 18.05 26.83 12.62
CA PHE A 49 17.81 25.50 13.14
C PHE A 49 19.14 24.84 13.56
N PRO A 50 19.15 24.06 14.65
CA PRO A 50 20.34 23.32 15.07
C PRO A 50 20.53 22.06 14.22
N LEU A 51 21.80 21.64 14.04
CA LEU A 51 22.13 20.35 13.41
C LEU A 51 22.00 19.19 14.39
N GLU A 52 22.25 19.44 15.67
CA GLU A 52 22.19 18.46 16.75
C GLU A 52 21.52 19.09 17.98
N GLY A 53 20.81 18.28 18.78
CA GLY A 53 20.29 18.75 20.05
C GLY A 53 19.08 19.69 20.00
N LEU A 54 18.21 19.58 18.98
CA LEU A 54 16.93 20.30 18.95
C LEU A 54 16.04 19.87 20.11
N ASP A 55 15.85 20.74 21.11
CA ASP A 55 14.98 20.48 22.26
C ASP A 55 13.51 20.83 21.95
N LEU A 56 12.64 19.81 21.97
CA LEU A 56 11.21 19.97 21.75
C LEU A 56 10.37 19.93 23.04
N GLN A 57 11.01 19.84 24.21
CA GLN A 57 10.35 19.87 25.52
C GLN A 57 9.31 21.01 25.65
N PRO A 58 9.58 22.25 25.19
CA PRO A 58 8.60 23.34 25.33
C PRO A 58 7.27 23.12 24.59
N PHE A 59 7.26 22.24 23.57
CA PHE A 59 6.09 21.98 22.73
C PHE A 59 5.29 20.74 23.15
N LEU A 60 5.82 19.96 24.10
CA LEU A 60 5.18 18.76 24.62
C LEU A 60 3.97 19.09 25.51
N ALA A 61 2.93 18.26 25.44
CA ALA A 61 1.80 18.30 26.36
C ALA A 61 2.22 17.86 27.76
N LYS A 62 1.64 18.46 28.80
CA LYS A 62 2.02 18.23 30.21
C LYS A 62 1.81 16.78 30.66
N ASP A 63 0.82 16.12 30.10
CA ASP A 63 0.39 14.76 30.38
C ASP A 63 0.99 13.72 29.41
N SER A 64 1.96 14.13 28.57
CA SER A 64 2.57 13.23 27.61
C SER A 64 3.46 12.19 28.30
N PRO A 65 3.41 10.92 27.86
CA PRO A 65 4.34 9.87 28.30
C PRO A 65 5.71 9.95 27.60
N THR A 66 5.93 10.92 26.70
CA THR A 66 7.16 11.00 25.89
C THR A 66 8.37 11.33 26.77
N GLN A 67 9.40 10.50 26.71
CA GLN A 67 10.64 10.69 27.48
C GLN A 67 11.75 11.34 26.65
N ILE A 68 11.82 11.01 25.36
CA ILE A 68 12.86 11.50 24.44
C ILE A 68 12.27 12.61 23.57
N VAL A 69 12.82 13.82 23.74
CA VAL A 69 12.36 15.05 23.10
C VAL A 69 13.47 15.80 22.35
N THR A 70 14.68 15.27 22.36
CA THR A 70 15.85 15.83 21.66
C THR A 70 15.98 15.22 20.28
N TYR A 71 16.29 16.05 19.29
CA TYR A 71 16.41 15.63 17.90
C TYR A 71 17.68 16.11 17.22
N ASP A 72 18.25 15.26 16.37
CA ASP A 72 19.38 15.60 15.50
C ASP A 72 18.90 15.65 14.04
N LEU A 73 19.37 16.64 13.29
CA LEU A 73 19.04 16.84 11.90
C LEU A 73 19.64 15.74 11.03
N LEU A 74 18.81 15.17 10.15
CA LEU A 74 19.21 14.20 9.14
C LEU A 74 19.36 14.85 7.77
N SER A 75 18.37 15.65 7.39
CA SER A 75 18.35 16.29 6.09
C SER A 75 17.50 17.56 6.07
N VAL A 76 17.76 18.39 5.07
CA VAL A 76 17.04 19.62 4.78
C VAL A 76 16.72 19.63 3.29
N ILE A 77 15.46 19.81 2.94
CA ILE A 77 15.04 20.16 1.59
C ILE A 77 14.97 21.68 1.52
N CYS A 78 15.62 22.25 0.51
CA CYS A 78 15.62 23.69 0.23
C CYS A 78 14.83 23.94 -1.04
N HIS A 79 14.27 25.14 -1.15
CA HIS A 79 13.63 25.61 -2.37
C HIS A 79 14.23 26.96 -2.74
N HIS A 80 14.77 27.08 -3.94
CA HIS A 80 15.27 28.33 -4.51
C HIS A 80 14.28 28.88 -5.52
N GLY A 81 14.20 30.20 -5.66
CA GLY A 81 13.26 30.86 -6.57
C GLY A 81 11.96 31.34 -5.90
N THR A 82 10.93 31.49 -6.71
CA THR A 82 9.66 32.17 -6.39
C THR A 82 8.54 31.18 -6.07
N ALA A 83 7.34 31.67 -5.74
CA ALA A 83 6.19 30.79 -5.51
C ALA A 83 5.67 30.10 -6.77
N SER A 84 5.97 30.62 -7.97
CA SER A 84 5.46 30.10 -9.24
C SER A 84 6.48 29.29 -10.03
N SER A 85 7.76 29.45 -9.72
CA SER A 85 8.87 28.74 -10.38
C SER A 85 10.08 28.74 -9.46
N GLY A 86 10.74 27.60 -9.37
CA GLY A 86 11.90 27.42 -8.51
C GLY A 86 12.56 26.06 -8.71
N HIS A 87 13.51 25.78 -7.83
CA HIS A 87 14.36 24.59 -7.87
C HIS A 87 14.51 24.00 -6.48
N TYR A 88 14.50 22.67 -6.36
CA TYR A 88 14.64 21.99 -5.09
C TYR A 88 15.98 21.28 -5.03
N ILE A 89 16.67 21.45 -3.90
CA ILE A 89 17.88 20.71 -3.57
C ILE A 89 17.73 20.08 -2.19
N ALA A 90 18.58 19.11 -1.86
CA ALA A 90 18.60 18.51 -0.54
C ALA A 90 20.00 18.48 0.06
N TYR A 91 20.12 18.85 1.33
CA TYR A 91 21.30 18.58 2.14
C TYR A 91 21.02 17.35 3.00
N CYS A 92 21.85 16.31 2.90
CA CYS A 92 21.68 15.07 3.67
C CYS A 92 22.98 14.71 4.38
N ARG A 93 22.87 14.32 5.66
CA ARG A 93 23.99 13.77 6.42
C ARG A 93 24.15 12.30 6.09
N ASN A 94 25.35 11.89 5.71
CA ASN A 94 25.67 10.49 5.43
C ASN A 94 25.99 9.76 6.76
N ASN A 95 25.22 8.74 7.10
CA ASN A 95 25.40 7.98 8.35
C ASN A 95 26.71 7.17 8.43
N LEU A 96 27.40 6.94 7.31
CA LEU A 96 28.63 6.13 7.29
C LEU A 96 29.86 6.92 7.72
N ASN A 97 29.97 8.18 7.28
CA ASN A 97 31.12 9.06 7.56
C ASN A 97 30.74 10.31 8.38
N ASN A 98 29.45 10.52 8.64
CA ASN A 98 28.87 11.66 9.36
C ASN A 98 29.09 13.03 8.69
N LEU A 99 29.44 13.06 7.39
CA LEU A 99 29.62 14.27 6.59
C LEU A 99 28.32 14.69 5.88
N TRP A 100 28.24 15.95 5.46
CA TRP A 100 27.08 16.50 4.76
C TRP A 100 27.31 16.57 3.26
N TYR A 101 26.26 16.27 2.51
CA TYR A 101 26.26 16.32 1.05
C TYR A 101 25.06 17.11 0.54
N GLU A 102 25.31 17.96 -0.45
CA GLU A 102 24.29 18.57 -1.29
C GLU A 102 23.94 17.62 -2.43
N PHE A 103 22.65 17.43 -2.65
CA PHE A 103 22.07 16.70 -3.76
C PHE A 103 21.30 17.70 -4.61
N ASP A 104 21.87 18.01 -5.78
CA ASP A 104 21.30 18.89 -6.79
C ASP A 104 21.14 18.10 -8.10
N ASP A 105 19.94 17.55 -8.30
CA ASP A 105 19.60 16.62 -9.38
C ASP A 105 20.61 15.46 -9.52
N GLN A 106 21.45 15.51 -10.54
CA GLN A 106 22.46 14.50 -10.85
C GLN A 106 23.80 14.74 -10.14
N SER A 107 23.95 15.89 -9.47
CA SER A 107 25.19 16.33 -8.83
C SER A 107 25.15 16.06 -7.33
N VAL A 108 26.21 15.45 -6.80
CA VAL A 108 26.38 15.22 -5.36
C VAL A 108 27.70 15.82 -4.92
N THR A 109 27.65 16.76 -3.98
CA THR A 109 28.82 17.53 -3.55
C THR A 109 28.92 17.53 -2.03
N GLU A 110 30.10 17.26 -1.47
CA GLU A 110 30.33 17.39 -0.03
C GLU A 110 30.29 18.87 0.37
N VAL A 111 29.62 19.19 1.49
CA VAL A 111 29.47 20.55 2.00
C VAL A 111 29.76 20.63 3.49
N SER A 112 30.11 21.82 3.96
CA SER A 112 30.31 22.08 5.39
C SER A 112 28.99 22.16 6.15
N GLU A 113 29.03 21.89 7.46
CA GLU A 113 27.90 22.11 8.37
C GLU A 113 27.39 23.57 8.34
N SER A 114 28.31 24.54 8.21
CA SER A 114 27.95 25.95 8.09
C SER A 114 27.14 26.24 6.83
N THR A 115 27.37 25.53 5.73
CA THR A 115 26.57 25.66 4.50
C THR A 115 25.13 25.22 4.77
N VAL A 116 24.98 24.07 5.43
CA VAL A 116 23.66 23.51 5.76
C VAL A 116 22.88 24.41 6.72
N GLN A 117 23.51 24.94 7.77
CA GLN A 117 22.85 25.84 8.74
C GLN A 117 22.33 27.14 8.14
N ASN A 118 22.97 27.62 7.07
CA ASN A 118 22.59 28.86 6.39
C ASN A 118 21.61 28.62 5.22
N ALA A 119 21.21 27.39 4.98
CA ALA A 119 20.35 27.03 3.87
C ALA A 119 18.93 27.63 3.99
N GLU A 120 18.28 27.89 2.85
CA GLU A 120 16.88 28.35 2.79
C GLU A 120 15.92 27.16 3.00
N ALA A 121 15.97 26.58 4.21
CA ALA A 121 15.26 25.35 4.56
C ALA A 121 13.76 25.48 4.29
N TYR A 122 13.18 24.49 3.62
CA TYR A 122 11.75 24.37 3.37
C TYR A 122 11.15 23.21 4.18
N VAL A 123 11.81 22.05 4.17
CA VAL A 123 11.44 20.88 4.99
C VAL A 123 12.67 20.37 5.71
N LEU A 124 12.56 20.12 7.01
CA LEU A 124 13.62 19.52 7.83
C LEU A 124 13.19 18.13 8.28
N PHE A 125 14.10 17.17 8.18
CA PHE A 125 13.93 15.83 8.74
C PHE A 125 14.92 15.66 9.88
N SER A 126 14.42 15.39 11.08
CA SER A 126 15.23 15.17 12.27
C SER A 126 14.91 13.82 12.89
N ARG A 127 15.90 13.11 13.42
CA ARG A 127 15.72 11.87 14.18
C ARG A 127 15.76 12.13 15.67
N LYS A 128 15.05 11.33 16.46
CA LYS A 128 15.26 11.32 17.92
C LYS A 128 16.70 11.00 18.25
N SER A 129 17.22 11.68 19.27
CA SER A 129 18.54 11.47 19.81
C SER A 129 18.46 10.98 21.26
N SER A 130 19.17 9.90 21.57
CA SER A 130 19.29 9.35 22.92
C SER A 130 20.66 8.70 23.09
N GLU A 131 21.42 9.19 24.05
CA GLU A 131 22.72 8.60 24.41
C GLU A 131 22.55 7.17 24.96
N GLU A 132 21.48 6.92 25.71
CA GLU A 132 21.18 5.61 26.29
C GLU A 132 20.97 4.57 25.18
N ALA A 133 20.21 4.93 24.15
CA ALA A 133 20.01 4.08 22.98
C ALA A 133 21.33 3.81 22.25
N GLN A 134 22.19 4.82 22.09
CA GLN A 134 23.50 4.65 21.46
C GLN A 134 24.44 3.75 22.28
N LYS A 135 24.48 3.94 23.61
CA LYS A 135 25.27 3.10 24.54
C LYS A 135 24.83 1.64 24.46
N GLU A 136 23.52 1.41 24.43
CA GLU A 136 22.95 0.06 24.30
C GLU A 136 23.32 -0.59 22.96
N ARG A 137 23.20 0.12 21.84
CA ARG A 137 23.59 -0.40 20.52
C ARG A 137 25.07 -0.78 20.46
N ARG A 138 25.96 0.01 21.05
CA ARG A 138 27.40 -0.30 21.14
C ARG A 138 27.63 -1.55 21.98
N ARG A 139 26.97 -1.65 23.13
CA ARG A 139 27.04 -2.82 24.02
C ARG A 139 26.60 -4.10 23.29
N ILE A 140 25.43 -4.11 22.66
CA ILE A 140 24.92 -5.29 21.93
C ILE A 140 25.82 -5.65 20.74
N SER A 141 26.28 -4.66 19.97
CA SER A 141 27.22 -4.90 18.87
C SER A 141 28.51 -5.56 19.34
N ASN A 142 29.06 -5.13 20.48
CA ASN A 142 30.24 -5.76 21.07
C ASN A 142 29.98 -7.19 21.51
N LEU A 143 28.82 -7.46 22.13
CA LEU A 143 28.46 -8.81 22.56
C LEU A 143 28.29 -9.77 21.37
N LEU A 144 27.74 -9.30 20.25
CA LEU A 144 27.61 -10.08 19.02
C LEU A 144 28.98 -10.53 18.46
N ASN A 145 30.03 -9.73 18.66
CA ASN A 145 31.37 -10.06 18.18
C ASN A 145 32.10 -11.10 19.04
N ILE A 146 31.69 -11.29 20.30
CA ILE A 146 32.38 -12.19 21.25
C ILE A 146 32.06 -13.67 20.97
N MET A 147 31.03 -13.96 20.16
CA MET A 147 30.67 -15.31 19.67
C MET A 147 30.70 -16.41 20.76
N GLU A 148 30.16 -16.14 21.94
CA GLU A 148 30.01 -17.20 22.94
C GLU A 148 28.97 -18.23 22.46
N PRO A 149 29.32 -19.53 22.46
CA PRO A 149 28.37 -20.57 22.12
C PRO A 149 27.27 -20.61 23.19
N SER A 150 26.03 -20.51 22.74
CA SER A 150 24.84 -20.61 23.60
C SER A 150 24.12 -21.93 23.35
N LEU A 151 23.50 -22.49 24.39
CA LEU A 151 22.75 -23.75 24.30
C LEU A 151 21.47 -23.60 23.46
N LEU A 152 20.91 -22.38 23.40
CA LEU A 152 19.76 -22.04 22.58
C LEU A 152 20.09 -20.83 21.69
N GLN A 153 19.49 -20.82 20.51
CA GLN A 153 19.55 -19.72 19.56
C GLN A 153 18.14 -19.24 19.26
N PHE A 154 18.02 -17.93 19.04
CA PHE A 154 16.74 -17.29 18.75
C PHE A 154 16.81 -16.53 17.44
N TYR A 155 15.73 -16.58 16.67
CA TYR A 155 15.55 -15.80 15.46
C TYR A 155 14.86 -14.48 15.79
N ILE A 156 15.42 -13.40 15.25
CA ILE A 156 14.86 -12.06 15.35
C ILE A 156 14.66 -11.47 13.96
N SER A 157 13.63 -10.65 13.80
CA SER A 157 13.40 -9.89 12.59
C SER A 157 14.55 -8.95 12.28
N ARG A 158 15.10 -9.01 11.06
CA ARG A 158 16.04 -8.01 10.55
C ARG A 158 15.38 -6.64 10.41
N GLN A 159 14.08 -6.59 10.14
CA GLN A 159 13.34 -5.33 10.10
C GLN A 159 13.33 -4.66 11.49
N TRP A 160 13.06 -5.42 12.55
CA TRP A 160 13.15 -4.89 13.91
C TRP A 160 14.59 -4.53 14.28
N LEU A 161 15.58 -5.35 13.90
CA LEU A 161 16.98 -5.05 14.15
C LEU A 161 17.44 -3.76 13.45
N ASN A 162 16.93 -3.47 12.26
CA ASN A 162 17.20 -2.21 11.57
C ASN A 162 16.63 -1.02 12.34
N LYS A 163 15.44 -1.15 12.93
CA LYS A 163 14.91 -0.15 13.87
C LYS A 163 15.83 -0.02 15.07
N PHE A 164 16.23 -1.12 15.71
CA PHE A 164 17.16 -1.07 16.85
C PHE A 164 18.46 -0.33 16.53
N LYS A 165 19.03 -0.55 15.34
CA LYS A 165 20.27 0.11 14.89
C LYS A 165 20.13 1.61 14.66
N THR A 166 18.93 2.08 14.30
CA THR A 166 18.72 3.45 13.82
C THR A 166 17.89 4.31 14.76
N PHE A 167 16.90 3.73 15.43
CA PHE A 167 15.87 4.42 16.20
C PHE A 167 16.24 4.54 17.67
N ALA A 168 15.98 5.70 18.27
CA ALA A 168 16.05 5.87 19.71
C ALA A 168 15.02 4.99 20.42
N GLU A 169 13.83 4.83 19.83
CA GLU A 169 12.76 3.97 20.34
C GLU A 169 12.34 2.94 19.28
N PRO A 170 13.04 1.79 19.16
CA PRO A 170 12.70 0.77 18.18
C PRO A 170 11.35 0.09 18.43
N GLY A 171 10.81 0.24 19.64
CA GLY A 171 9.58 -0.40 20.11
C GLY A 171 9.77 -1.89 20.45
N PRO A 172 8.69 -2.59 20.82
CA PRO A 172 8.74 -4.00 21.16
C PRO A 172 9.25 -4.87 20.00
N ILE A 173 9.94 -5.96 20.31
CA ILE A 173 10.37 -6.95 19.31
C ILE A 173 9.13 -7.49 18.61
N SER A 174 9.16 -7.52 17.28
CA SER A 174 8.09 -8.10 16.46
C SER A 174 8.69 -8.98 15.39
N ASN A 175 8.30 -10.26 15.41
CA ASN A 175 8.72 -11.28 14.45
C ASN A 175 7.62 -11.59 13.40
N ASN A 176 6.56 -10.78 13.36
CA ASN A 176 5.40 -10.95 12.47
C ASN A 176 5.71 -10.67 10.99
N ASP A 177 6.85 -10.08 10.68
CA ASP A 177 7.33 -9.88 9.32
C ASP A 177 7.81 -11.19 8.67
N PHE A 178 8.16 -12.21 9.46
CA PHE A 178 8.50 -13.54 8.94
C PHE A 178 7.63 -14.67 9.49
N LEU A 179 6.84 -14.44 10.55
CA LEU A 179 5.85 -15.38 11.05
C LEU A 179 4.42 -15.06 10.62
N CYS A 180 3.61 -16.10 10.44
CA CYS A 180 2.16 -15.96 10.41
C CYS A 180 1.56 -16.02 11.82
N ILE A 181 0.26 -15.74 11.93
CA ILE A 181 -0.50 -15.84 13.19
C ILE A 181 -0.52 -17.26 13.80
N HIS A 182 -0.24 -18.30 13.01
CA HIS A 182 -0.14 -19.68 13.49
C HIS A 182 1.23 -19.99 14.11
N GLY A 183 2.20 -19.07 14.06
CA GLY A 183 3.54 -19.22 14.64
C GLY A 183 4.59 -19.85 13.74
N GLY A 184 4.23 -20.26 12.51
CA GLY A 184 5.18 -20.76 11.51
C GLY A 184 5.51 -19.74 10.42
N VAL A 185 6.50 -20.05 9.58
CA VAL A 185 6.89 -19.25 8.41
C VAL A 185 5.85 -19.46 7.30
N PRO A 186 5.24 -18.39 6.73
CA PRO A 186 4.36 -18.53 5.57
C PRO A 186 5.11 -19.20 4.40
N PRO A 187 4.50 -20.16 3.66
CA PRO A 187 5.18 -20.86 2.55
C PRO A 187 5.79 -19.92 1.51
N ARG A 188 5.09 -18.82 1.18
CA ARG A 188 5.56 -17.78 0.26
C ARG A 188 6.82 -17.03 0.70
N LYS A 189 7.24 -17.18 1.96
CA LYS A 189 8.45 -16.56 2.53
C LYS A 189 9.57 -17.57 2.74
N ALA A 190 9.30 -18.87 2.62
CA ALA A 190 10.24 -19.92 2.97
C ALA A 190 11.53 -19.87 2.13
N SER A 191 11.43 -19.50 0.85
CA SER A 191 12.57 -19.43 -0.07
C SER A 191 13.58 -18.31 0.24
N TYR A 192 13.18 -17.28 0.99
CA TYR A 192 14.03 -16.13 1.33
C TYR A 192 14.00 -15.80 2.83
N ILE A 193 13.71 -16.81 3.68
CA ILE A 193 13.59 -16.60 5.12
C ILE A 193 14.88 -16.07 5.75
N GLU A 194 16.04 -16.48 5.23
CA GLU A 194 17.37 -16.04 5.70
C GLU A 194 17.60 -14.53 5.53
N ASP A 195 16.93 -13.91 4.55
CA ASP A 195 16.96 -12.47 4.29
C ASP A 195 16.07 -11.68 5.26
N LEU A 196 15.17 -12.37 5.98
CA LEU A 196 14.24 -11.75 6.93
C LEU A 196 14.71 -11.88 8.38
N VAL A 197 15.47 -12.92 8.70
CA VAL A 197 15.84 -13.26 10.09
C VAL A 197 17.32 -13.12 10.35
N LEU A 198 17.66 -12.81 11.61
CA LEU A 198 18.99 -12.98 12.16
C LEU A 198 18.92 -13.96 13.32
N MET A 199 19.84 -14.90 13.36
CA MET A 199 20.02 -15.81 14.48
C MET A 199 20.88 -15.14 15.56
N LEU A 200 20.43 -15.18 16.79
CA LEU A 200 21.06 -14.58 17.95
C LEU A 200 21.36 -15.65 19.01
N PRO A 201 22.51 -15.56 19.69
CA PRO A 201 22.74 -16.29 20.93
C PRO A 201 21.71 -15.95 22.01
N GLN A 202 21.38 -16.91 22.88
CA GLN A 202 20.39 -16.73 23.95
C GLN A 202 20.64 -15.51 24.85
N ASN A 203 21.90 -15.27 25.27
CA ASN A 203 22.24 -14.14 26.12
C ASN A 203 21.91 -12.78 25.47
N ILE A 204 22.10 -12.65 24.15
CA ILE A 204 21.74 -11.46 23.39
C ILE A 204 20.22 -11.32 23.31
N TRP A 205 19.53 -12.41 23.00
CA TRP A 205 18.08 -12.45 22.96
C TRP A 205 17.47 -12.01 24.29
N ASP A 206 17.92 -12.59 25.40
CA ASP A 206 17.43 -12.29 26.74
C ASP A 206 17.67 -10.81 27.10
N ASN A 207 18.80 -10.22 26.68
CA ASN A 207 19.10 -8.82 26.92
C ASN A 207 18.16 -7.89 26.12
N LEU A 208 17.92 -8.20 24.84
CA LEU A 208 16.98 -7.44 24.01
C LEU A 208 15.54 -7.61 24.50
N TYR A 209 15.13 -8.85 24.81
CA TYR A 209 13.78 -9.16 25.25
C TYR A 209 13.46 -8.56 26.61
N SER A 210 14.37 -8.63 27.58
CA SER A 210 14.16 -8.02 28.91
C SER A 210 13.98 -6.50 28.85
N ARG A 211 14.59 -5.83 27.87
CA ARG A 211 14.51 -4.38 27.70
C ARG A 211 13.33 -3.92 26.84
N TYR A 212 13.08 -4.59 25.71
CA TYR A 212 12.09 -4.14 24.72
C TYR A 212 10.79 -4.95 24.76
N GLY A 213 10.80 -6.16 25.35
CA GLY A 213 9.68 -7.08 25.33
C GLY A 213 9.21 -7.42 23.92
N GLY A 214 7.92 -7.72 23.79
CA GLY A 214 7.29 -8.07 22.51
C GLY A 214 7.29 -9.58 22.25
N GLY A 215 7.41 -9.96 20.99
CA GLY A 215 7.45 -11.35 20.56
C GLY A 215 6.78 -11.61 19.21
N PRO A 216 6.47 -12.89 18.92
CA PRO A 216 6.79 -14.07 19.74
C PRO A 216 8.29 -14.39 19.73
N ALA A 217 8.79 -15.05 20.79
CA ALA A 217 10.12 -15.63 20.80
C ALA A 217 10.18 -16.82 19.84
N VAL A 218 11.25 -16.93 19.05
CA VAL A 218 11.37 -17.97 18.00
C VAL A 218 12.72 -18.64 18.14
N ASN A 219 12.74 -19.91 18.54
CA ASN A 219 13.96 -20.73 18.61
C ASN A 219 14.01 -21.81 17.51
N HIS A 220 12.94 -21.97 16.75
CA HIS A 220 12.85 -22.92 15.66
C HIS A 220 11.98 -22.38 14.53
N LEU A 221 12.46 -22.50 13.30
CA LEU A 221 11.72 -22.11 12.09
C LEU A 221 11.17 -23.36 11.42
N TYR A 222 9.88 -23.31 11.08
CA TYR A 222 9.20 -24.35 10.31
C TYR A 222 8.20 -23.70 9.37
N ILE A 223 7.95 -24.35 8.22
CA ILE A 223 6.92 -23.90 7.29
C ILE A 223 5.56 -24.14 7.93
N CYS A 224 4.72 -23.10 7.94
CA CYS A 224 3.38 -23.19 8.49
C CYS A 224 2.48 -24.07 7.61
N HIS A 225 2.13 -25.26 8.12
CA HIS A 225 1.30 -26.22 7.41
C HIS A 225 -0.13 -25.70 7.19
N THR A 226 -0.72 -24.98 8.15
CA THR A 226 -2.03 -24.34 7.98
C THR A 226 -2.02 -23.36 6.81
N CYS A 227 -1.01 -22.48 6.74
CA CYS A 227 -0.87 -21.54 5.62
C CYS A 227 -0.57 -22.25 4.30
N GLN A 228 0.09 -23.40 4.33
CA GLN A 228 0.33 -24.23 3.15
C GLN A 228 -0.97 -24.81 2.60
N ILE A 229 -1.79 -25.42 3.46
CA ILE A 229 -3.10 -25.97 3.05
C ILE A 229 -3.98 -24.86 2.45
N GLU A 230 -4.04 -23.70 3.09
CA GLU A 230 -4.86 -22.59 2.57
C GLU A 230 -4.33 -22.07 1.22
N ALA A 231 -3.01 -21.98 1.05
CA ALA A 231 -2.43 -21.60 -0.24
C ALA A 231 -2.73 -22.64 -1.34
N GLU A 232 -2.62 -23.94 -1.04
CA GLU A 232 -2.94 -25.03 -1.97
C GLU A 232 -4.43 -25.04 -2.34
N LYS A 233 -5.33 -24.75 -1.39
CA LYS A 233 -6.77 -24.60 -1.66
C LYS A 233 -7.06 -23.43 -2.60
N ILE A 234 -6.43 -22.28 -2.35
CA ILE A 234 -6.59 -21.09 -3.22
C ILE A 234 -6.07 -21.40 -4.62
N GLU A 235 -4.91 -22.05 -4.74
CA GLU A 235 -4.34 -22.39 -6.04
C GLU A 235 -5.19 -23.40 -6.80
N LYS A 236 -5.70 -24.43 -6.11
CA LYS A 236 -6.65 -25.37 -6.68
C LYS A 236 -7.91 -24.66 -7.17
N ARG A 237 -8.46 -23.72 -6.39
CA ARG A 237 -9.62 -22.92 -6.77
C ARG A 237 -9.35 -22.10 -8.03
N ARG A 238 -8.24 -21.36 -8.09
CA ARG A 238 -7.83 -20.58 -9.27
C ARG A 238 -7.75 -21.44 -10.53
N LYS A 239 -7.07 -22.58 -10.43
CA LYS A 239 -6.92 -23.53 -11.53
C LYS A 239 -8.26 -24.05 -12.01
N THR A 240 -9.12 -24.51 -11.09
CA THR A 240 -10.46 -25.00 -11.43
C THR A 240 -11.32 -23.92 -12.08
N GLU A 241 -11.33 -22.70 -11.54
CA GLU A 241 -12.10 -21.59 -12.10
C GLU A 241 -11.63 -21.21 -13.51
N LEU A 242 -10.31 -21.11 -13.72
CA LEU A 242 -9.73 -20.79 -15.02
C LEU A 242 -10.00 -21.88 -16.06
N GLU A 243 -9.84 -23.15 -15.70
CA GLU A 243 -10.10 -24.29 -16.59
C GLU A 243 -11.57 -24.34 -17.02
N ILE A 244 -12.51 -24.15 -16.09
CA ILE A 244 -13.94 -24.14 -16.41
C ILE A 244 -14.26 -22.93 -17.30
N PHE A 245 -13.77 -21.73 -16.98
CA PHE A 245 -14.00 -20.55 -17.80
C PHE A 245 -13.47 -20.72 -19.23
N ILE A 246 -12.24 -21.22 -19.41
CA ILE A 246 -11.67 -21.46 -20.74
C ILE A 246 -12.54 -22.44 -21.55
N ARG A 247 -13.02 -23.51 -20.90
CA ARG A 247 -13.89 -24.49 -21.53
C ARG A 247 -15.22 -23.88 -21.97
N LEU A 248 -15.89 -23.13 -21.08
CA LEU A 248 -17.17 -22.48 -21.39
C LEU A 248 -17.01 -21.41 -22.47
N ASN A 249 -15.97 -20.59 -22.37
CA ASN A 249 -15.69 -19.57 -23.37
C ASN A 249 -15.39 -20.18 -24.74
N ARG A 250 -14.64 -21.30 -24.81
CA ARG A 250 -14.41 -22.00 -26.09
C ARG A 250 -15.72 -22.48 -26.70
N ALA A 251 -16.56 -23.16 -25.92
CA ALA A 251 -17.86 -23.64 -26.41
C ALA A 251 -18.74 -22.50 -26.93
N PHE A 252 -18.73 -21.35 -26.26
CA PHE A 252 -19.45 -20.15 -26.68
C PHE A 252 -18.90 -19.53 -27.98
N GLN A 253 -17.58 -19.57 -28.20
CA GLN A 253 -16.98 -19.10 -29.46
C GLN A 253 -17.23 -20.05 -30.64
N GLU A 254 -17.54 -21.32 -30.37
CA GLU A 254 -17.91 -22.33 -31.37
C GLU A 254 -19.41 -22.31 -31.73
N GLU A 255 -20.22 -21.49 -31.05
CA GLU A 255 -21.65 -21.36 -31.30
C GLU A 255 -21.94 -20.38 -32.45
N ASP A 256 -22.52 -20.88 -33.54
CA ASP A 256 -22.74 -20.11 -34.77
C ASP A 256 -23.72 -18.93 -34.61
N SER A 257 -24.69 -19.02 -33.68
CA SER A 257 -25.72 -17.98 -33.49
C SER A 257 -26.33 -17.96 -32.08
N PRO A 258 -25.62 -17.41 -31.07
CA PRO A 258 -26.13 -17.36 -29.70
C PRO A 258 -27.38 -16.48 -29.60
N ALA A 259 -28.45 -17.03 -29.03
CA ALA A 259 -29.73 -16.32 -28.89
C ALA A 259 -29.76 -15.31 -27.73
N THR A 260 -28.80 -15.38 -26.80
CA THR A 260 -28.77 -14.53 -25.59
C THR A 260 -27.34 -14.34 -25.10
N PHE A 261 -27.01 -13.11 -24.72
CA PHE A 261 -25.71 -12.74 -24.15
C PHE A 261 -25.90 -12.16 -22.74
N TYR A 262 -25.05 -12.56 -21.81
CA TYR A 262 -24.98 -11.95 -20.49
C TYR A 262 -23.85 -10.92 -20.47
N CYS A 263 -24.09 -9.78 -19.81
CA CYS A 263 -23.07 -8.75 -19.65
C CYS A 263 -22.43 -8.80 -18.26
N ILE A 264 -21.11 -8.63 -18.24
CA ILE A 264 -20.33 -8.55 -17.01
C ILE A 264 -19.49 -7.28 -16.99
N SER A 265 -19.43 -6.62 -15.83
CA SER A 265 -18.57 -5.45 -15.60
C SER A 265 -17.11 -5.80 -15.84
N MET A 266 -16.44 -5.09 -16.76
CA MET A 266 -15.01 -5.31 -17.02
C MET A 266 -14.12 -4.90 -15.84
N GLN A 267 -14.62 -4.06 -14.92
CA GLN A 267 -13.92 -3.80 -13.66
C GLN A 267 -13.85 -5.10 -12.84
N TRP A 268 -15.00 -5.72 -12.55
CA TRP A 268 -15.07 -6.96 -11.78
C TRP A 268 -14.35 -8.10 -12.50
N PHE A 269 -14.52 -8.21 -13.82
CA PHE A 269 -13.88 -9.25 -14.60
C PHE A 269 -12.35 -9.15 -14.56
N ARG A 270 -11.76 -7.95 -14.56
CA ARG A 270 -10.32 -7.76 -14.40
C ARG A 270 -9.83 -8.16 -13.00
N GLU A 271 -10.62 -7.91 -11.96
CA GLU A 271 -10.33 -8.37 -10.59
C GLU A 271 -10.33 -9.91 -10.52
N TRP A 272 -11.36 -10.55 -11.09
CA TRP A 272 -11.43 -12.00 -11.22
C TRP A 272 -10.27 -12.57 -12.04
N GLU A 273 -9.97 -11.98 -13.20
CA GLU A 273 -8.87 -12.37 -14.07
C GLU A 273 -7.52 -12.29 -13.34
N SER A 274 -7.31 -11.21 -12.57
CA SER A 274 -6.12 -11.02 -11.74
C SER A 274 -5.98 -12.10 -10.68
N PHE A 275 -7.10 -12.47 -10.02
CA PHE A 275 -7.15 -13.57 -9.06
C PHE A 275 -6.80 -14.91 -9.67
N VAL A 276 -7.48 -15.34 -10.76
CA VAL A 276 -7.24 -16.67 -11.37
C VAL A 276 -5.87 -16.79 -12.03
N LYS A 277 -5.27 -15.67 -12.46
CA LYS A 277 -3.89 -15.62 -12.96
C LYS A 277 -2.83 -15.49 -11.86
N GLY A 278 -3.24 -15.49 -10.59
CA GLY A 278 -2.33 -15.46 -9.44
C GLY A 278 -1.62 -14.11 -9.21
N LYS A 279 -2.10 -13.02 -9.82
CA LYS A 279 -1.56 -11.67 -9.61
C LYS A 279 -2.01 -11.08 -8.27
N ASP A 280 -3.28 -11.29 -7.91
CA ASP A 280 -3.85 -10.86 -6.63
C ASP A 280 -4.10 -12.05 -5.69
N GLY A 281 -3.87 -11.82 -4.39
CA GLY A 281 -3.97 -12.85 -3.35
C GLY A 281 -5.40 -13.20 -2.95
N ASP A 282 -6.32 -12.24 -3.06
CA ASP A 282 -7.70 -12.37 -2.61
C ASP A 282 -8.65 -12.57 -3.81
N PRO A 283 -9.69 -13.41 -3.68
CA PRO A 283 -10.74 -13.52 -4.68
C PRO A 283 -11.56 -12.22 -4.77
N PRO A 284 -12.14 -11.91 -5.94
CA PRO A 284 -13.03 -10.75 -6.06
C PRO A 284 -14.26 -10.92 -5.15
N GLY A 285 -14.89 -9.78 -4.83
CA GLY A 285 -16.19 -9.76 -4.15
C GLY A 285 -17.33 -10.24 -5.06
N PRO A 286 -18.59 -10.07 -4.64
CA PRO A 286 -19.75 -10.38 -5.48
C PRO A 286 -19.72 -9.63 -6.82
N ILE A 287 -20.27 -10.23 -7.87
CA ILE A 287 -20.36 -9.58 -9.19
C ILE A 287 -21.11 -8.25 -9.04
N ASP A 288 -20.48 -7.15 -9.46
CA ASP A 288 -21.09 -5.81 -9.41
C ASP A 288 -21.28 -5.24 -10.82
N ASN A 289 -22.51 -5.35 -11.31
CA ASN A 289 -22.95 -4.80 -12.58
C ASN A 289 -23.66 -3.45 -12.44
N THR A 290 -23.73 -2.85 -11.25
CA THR A 290 -24.50 -1.61 -11.02
C THR A 290 -24.03 -0.45 -11.90
N LYS A 291 -22.73 -0.39 -12.21
CA LYS A 291 -22.14 0.65 -13.09
C LYS A 291 -22.47 0.44 -14.56
N ILE A 292 -22.71 -0.80 -14.98
CA ILE A 292 -23.05 -1.14 -16.37
C ILE A 292 -24.56 -1.26 -16.60
N ALA A 293 -25.36 -1.32 -15.53
CA ALA A 293 -26.80 -1.46 -15.60
C ALA A 293 -27.53 -0.09 -15.59
N VAL A 294 -28.68 -0.06 -16.27
CA VAL A 294 -29.71 0.99 -16.15
C VAL A 294 -31.08 0.31 -16.09
N THR A 295 -31.90 0.66 -15.11
CA THR A 295 -33.28 0.18 -15.01
C THR A 295 -34.21 1.09 -15.79
N LYS A 296 -34.90 0.56 -16.81
CA LYS A 296 -35.98 1.25 -17.53
C LYS A 296 -37.25 0.41 -17.47
N CYS A 297 -38.34 0.99 -16.98
CA CYS A 297 -39.65 0.31 -16.88
C CYS A 297 -39.62 -1.06 -16.17
N GLY A 298 -38.79 -1.21 -15.14
CA GLY A 298 -38.62 -2.46 -14.39
C GLY A 298 -37.66 -3.48 -15.03
N ASN A 299 -37.22 -3.25 -16.27
CA ASN A 299 -36.23 -4.09 -16.94
C ASN A 299 -34.82 -3.53 -16.77
N VAL A 300 -33.86 -4.40 -16.44
CA VAL A 300 -32.44 -4.05 -16.37
C VAL A 300 -31.84 -4.17 -17.76
N MET A 301 -31.25 -3.08 -18.24
CA MET A 301 -30.61 -3.00 -19.56
C MET A 301 -29.17 -2.53 -19.43
N LEU A 302 -28.35 -2.82 -20.44
CA LEU A 302 -26.97 -2.32 -20.52
C LEU A 302 -26.96 -0.80 -20.75
N ARG A 303 -26.13 -0.11 -19.98
CA ARG A 303 -25.84 1.32 -20.15
C ARG A 303 -25.02 1.53 -21.41
N GLN A 304 -25.44 2.46 -22.26
CA GLN A 304 -24.69 2.80 -23.47
C GLN A 304 -23.28 3.29 -23.13
N GLY A 305 -22.26 2.72 -23.79
CA GLY A 305 -20.86 3.06 -23.57
C GLY A 305 -20.26 2.54 -22.26
N ALA A 306 -20.95 1.66 -21.53
CA ALA A 306 -20.37 1.03 -20.36
C ALA A 306 -19.26 0.04 -20.72
N ASP A 307 -18.24 -0.03 -19.87
CA ASP A 307 -17.13 -0.99 -19.97
C ASP A 307 -17.60 -2.38 -19.51
N SER A 308 -18.24 -3.11 -20.44
CA SER A 308 -18.82 -4.44 -20.20
C SER A 308 -18.31 -5.47 -21.19
N GLY A 309 -18.07 -6.69 -20.72
CA GLY A 309 -17.83 -7.86 -21.55
C GLY A 309 -19.12 -8.66 -21.79
N GLN A 310 -19.15 -9.45 -22.87
CA GLN A 310 -20.22 -10.39 -23.17
C GLN A 310 -19.76 -11.81 -22.85
N ILE A 311 -20.60 -12.58 -22.17
CA ILE A 311 -20.34 -13.98 -21.80
C ILE A 311 -21.60 -14.82 -22.03
N SER A 312 -21.42 -16.14 -22.15
CA SER A 312 -22.53 -17.09 -22.27
C SER A 312 -23.34 -17.19 -20.97
N GLU A 313 -24.55 -17.73 -21.07
CA GLU A 313 -25.41 -18.03 -19.92
C GLU A 313 -24.73 -18.98 -18.93
N GLU A 314 -24.07 -20.02 -19.42
CA GLU A 314 -23.35 -21.00 -18.61
C GLU A 314 -22.18 -20.33 -17.87
N THR A 315 -21.49 -19.40 -18.53
CA THR A 315 -20.39 -18.64 -17.93
C THR A 315 -20.90 -17.70 -16.84
N TRP A 316 -22.01 -17.01 -17.08
CA TRP A 316 -22.67 -16.19 -16.06
C TRP A 316 -23.11 -17.02 -14.86
N ASN A 317 -23.85 -18.11 -15.09
CA ASN A 317 -24.33 -19.00 -14.03
C ASN A 317 -23.18 -19.61 -13.23
N PHE A 318 -22.09 -20.00 -13.91
CA PHE A 318 -20.87 -20.48 -13.25
C PHE A 318 -20.29 -19.43 -12.29
N LEU A 319 -20.02 -18.22 -12.78
CA LEU A 319 -19.43 -17.15 -11.96
C LEU A 319 -20.38 -16.70 -10.84
N GLN A 320 -21.68 -16.56 -11.13
CA GLN A 320 -22.69 -16.19 -10.16
C GLN A 320 -22.89 -17.25 -9.08
N SER A 321 -22.73 -18.55 -9.40
CA SER A 321 -22.81 -19.62 -8.39
C SER A 321 -21.69 -19.56 -7.35
N ILE A 322 -20.54 -18.99 -7.71
CA ILE A 322 -19.37 -18.87 -6.81
C ILE A 322 -19.40 -17.53 -6.07
N TYR A 323 -19.66 -16.44 -6.79
CA TYR A 323 -19.48 -15.08 -6.29
C TYR A 323 -20.80 -14.40 -5.90
N GLY A 324 -21.94 -14.88 -6.41
CA GLY A 324 -23.22 -14.19 -6.29
C GLY A 324 -23.19 -12.81 -6.95
N GLY A 325 -24.06 -11.91 -6.50
CA GLY A 325 -24.13 -10.54 -6.99
C GLY A 325 -25.06 -10.34 -8.19
N GLY A 326 -24.85 -9.24 -8.90
CA GLY A 326 -25.69 -8.76 -9.99
C GLY A 326 -25.60 -7.23 -10.17
N PRO A 327 -26.62 -6.57 -10.74
CA PRO A 327 -27.79 -7.17 -11.38
C PRO A 327 -27.43 -7.92 -12.67
N GLU A 328 -28.29 -8.86 -13.05
CA GLU A 328 -28.23 -9.56 -14.32
C GLU A 328 -28.58 -8.59 -15.46
N VAL A 329 -27.74 -8.56 -16.50
CA VAL A 329 -27.90 -7.70 -17.67
C VAL A 329 -27.84 -8.59 -18.90
N ILE A 330 -28.96 -8.73 -19.60
CA ILE A 330 -29.11 -9.65 -20.73
C ILE A 330 -29.27 -8.84 -22.03
N LEU A 331 -28.52 -9.21 -23.07
CA LEU A 331 -28.72 -8.74 -24.44
C LEU A 331 -29.29 -9.87 -25.28
N ARG A 332 -30.37 -9.59 -26.01
CA ARG A 332 -30.94 -10.50 -27.01
C ARG A 332 -30.71 -9.87 -28.39
N PRO A 333 -30.03 -10.53 -29.34
CA PRO A 333 -29.90 -10.02 -30.69
C PRO A 333 -31.30 -9.85 -31.31
N PRO A 334 -31.52 -8.82 -32.14
CA PRO A 334 -32.80 -8.60 -32.78
C PRO A 334 -33.14 -9.79 -33.69
N VAL A 335 -34.35 -10.34 -33.53
CA VAL A 335 -34.87 -11.36 -34.43
C VAL A 335 -34.97 -10.73 -35.82
N VAL A 336 -34.20 -11.26 -36.78
CA VAL A 336 -34.37 -10.90 -38.19
C VAL A 336 -35.73 -11.47 -38.61
N HIS A 337 -36.75 -10.61 -38.72
CA HIS A 337 -37.96 -10.98 -39.43
C HIS A 337 -37.59 -11.17 -40.90
N VAL A 338 -37.45 -12.42 -41.33
CA VAL A 338 -37.43 -12.74 -42.76
C VAL A 338 -38.85 -12.46 -43.27
N ASP A 339 -38.96 -11.48 -44.15
CA ASP A 339 -40.23 -11.10 -44.79
C ASP A 339 -40.72 -12.30 -45.62
N PRO A 340 -41.95 -12.84 -45.38
CA PRO A 340 -42.47 -14.00 -46.11
C PRO A 340 -42.54 -13.78 -47.64
N ASP A 341 -42.55 -12.53 -48.07
CA ASP A 341 -42.62 -12.13 -49.47
C ASP A 341 -41.32 -12.37 -50.25
N ILE A 342 -40.17 -12.55 -49.58
CA ILE A 342 -38.90 -12.87 -50.25
C ILE A 342 -38.84 -14.36 -50.63
N LEU A 343 -39.46 -15.24 -49.85
CA LEU A 343 -39.53 -16.68 -50.16
C LEU A 343 -40.44 -16.98 -51.37
N GLN A 344 -41.48 -16.18 -51.60
CA GLN A 344 -42.35 -16.34 -52.79
C GLN A 344 -41.71 -15.79 -54.09
N ALA A 345 -40.75 -14.87 -53.98
CA ALA A 345 -40.02 -14.36 -55.14
C ALA A 345 -38.98 -15.38 -55.65
N GLU A 346 -38.32 -16.12 -54.75
CA GLU A 346 -37.36 -17.17 -55.15
C GLU A 346 -38.05 -18.38 -55.80
N GLU A 347 -39.25 -18.78 -55.34
CA GLU A 347 -40.02 -19.87 -55.96
C GLU A 347 -40.54 -19.51 -57.37
N LYS A 348 -40.82 -18.23 -57.65
CA LYS A 348 -41.26 -17.78 -58.99
C LYS A 348 -40.13 -17.75 -60.02
N ILE A 349 -38.89 -17.49 -59.61
CA ILE A 349 -37.74 -17.43 -60.52
C ILE A 349 -37.30 -18.84 -60.96
N GLU A 350 -37.46 -19.86 -60.10
CA GLU A 350 -37.14 -21.25 -60.42
C GLU A 350 -38.12 -21.92 -61.41
N VAL A 351 -39.39 -21.46 -61.45
CA VAL A 351 -40.41 -22.01 -62.37
C VAL A 351 -40.27 -21.44 -63.78
N GLU A 352 -39.85 -20.18 -63.94
CA GLU A 352 -39.66 -19.55 -65.26
C GLU A 352 -38.37 -19.97 -65.97
N THR A 353 -37.34 -20.43 -65.25
CA THR A 353 -36.08 -20.90 -65.87
C THR A 353 -36.09 -22.37 -66.31
N ARG A 354 -37.15 -23.14 -66.02
CA ARG A 354 -37.33 -24.53 -66.49
C ARG A 354 -38.23 -24.69 -67.72
N SER A 355 -38.76 -23.60 -68.27
CA SER A 355 -39.80 -23.63 -69.33
C SER A 355 -39.39 -22.99 -70.67
N LEU A 356 -38.10 -22.82 -70.97
CA LEU A 356 -37.60 -22.36 -72.27
C LEU A 356 -36.54 -23.27 -72.86
#